data_AF-A0A2S8BAL7-F1
#
_entry.id   AF-A0A2S8BAL7-F1
#
_cell.length_a   1.000
_cell.length_b   1.000
_cell.length_c   1.000
_cell.angle_alpha   90.00
_cell.angle_beta   90.00
_cell.angle_gamma   90.00
#
_symmetry.space_group_name_H-M   'P 1'
#
loop_
_entity.id
_entity.type
_entity.pdbx_description
1 polymer ?
#
loop_
_entity_poly.entity_id
_entity_poly.type
_entity_poly.pdbx_seq_one_letter_code
_entity_poly.pdbx_strand_id
1 'polypeptide(L)'
;MAVLTTALKTIAVLMCSLLLAAIVGSIGSIFLEVLLPRFFSALLPYALWLVIGIYCGLLSFGGAGAWASGHASPWGWRGKIPETQGEGDWITRPGAKRIGTTVAIVGMIVIVPLGVLFHLISHDGHSLTFFVSVMIGMILGRWSLMPDDSARLSGNPIR
;
A
#
# COMPACT_ATOMS: atom_id res chain seq x y z
N MET A 1 -21.33 10.47 2.45
CA MET A 1 -20.89 10.07 1.09
C MET A 1 -19.37 9.98 0.93
N ALA A 2 -18.57 10.95 1.42
CA ALA A 2 -17.11 10.98 1.23
C ALA A 2 -16.32 9.75 1.77
N VAL A 3 -16.78 9.11 2.85
CA VAL A 3 -16.12 7.93 3.43
C VAL A 3 -16.33 6.69 2.55
N LEU A 4 -17.56 6.48 2.05
CA LEU A 4 -17.89 5.36 1.18
C LEU A 4 -17.11 5.43 -0.14
N THR A 5 -17.01 6.62 -0.74
CA THR A 5 -16.22 6.81 -1.97
C THR A 5 -14.73 6.60 -1.73
N THR A 6 -14.20 7.03 -0.58
CA THR A 6 -12.81 6.75 -0.18
C THR A 6 -12.57 5.25 0.01
N ALA A 7 -13.51 4.55 0.66
CA ALA A 7 -13.42 3.11 0.87
C ALA A 7 -13.41 2.34 -0.46
N LEU A 8 -14.32 2.66 -1.38
CA LEU A 8 -14.38 2.03 -2.71
C LEU A 8 -13.11 2.27 -3.52
N LYS A 9 -12.58 3.51 -3.51
CA LYS A 9 -11.29 3.82 -4.16
C LYS A 9 -10.14 3.04 -3.54
N THR A 10 -10.12 2.91 -2.22
CA THR A 10 -9.10 2.14 -1.50
C THR A 10 -9.15 0.68 -1.89
N ILE A 11 -10.33 0.07 -1.91
CA ILE A 11 -10.53 -1.31 -2.33
C ILE A 11 -10.04 -1.49 -3.78
N ALA A 12 -10.43 -0.62 -4.70
CA ALA A 12 -10.03 -0.72 -6.10
C ALA A 12 -8.50 -0.66 -6.29
N VAL A 13 -7.83 0.30 -5.64
CA VAL A 13 -6.37 0.45 -5.71
C VAL A 13 -5.67 -0.72 -5.06
N LEU A 14 -6.14 -1.16 -3.89
CA LEU A 14 -5.58 -2.31 -3.18
C LEU A 14 -5.69 -3.58 -4.02
N MET A 15 -6.86 -3.89 -4.59
CA MET A 15 -7.05 -5.08 -5.43
C MET A 15 -6.17 -5.05 -6.68
N CYS A 16 -6.03 -3.89 -7.33
CA CYS A 16 -5.12 -3.73 -8.47
C CYS A 16 -3.65 -3.96 -8.08
N SER A 17 -3.24 -3.44 -6.92
CA SER A 17 -1.88 -3.62 -6.39
C SER A 17 -1.59 -5.06 -6.03
N LEU A 18 -2.55 -5.74 -5.38
CA LEU A 18 -2.45 -7.16 -5.03
C LEU A 18 -2.31 -8.02 -6.29
N LEU A 19 -3.08 -7.74 -7.34
CA LEU A 19 -2.98 -8.44 -8.62
C LEU A 19 -1.59 -8.23 -9.26
N LEU A 20 -1.12 -6.99 -9.31
CA LEU A 20 0.21 -6.67 -9.85
C LEU A 20 1.32 -7.37 -9.04
N ALA A 21 1.22 -7.34 -7.72
CA ALA A 21 2.15 -8.01 -6.83
C ALA A 21 2.15 -9.53 -7.03
N ALA A 22 0.99 -10.15 -7.25
CA ALA A 22 0.90 -11.57 -7.56
C ALA A 22 1.63 -11.91 -8.87
N ILE A 23 1.46 -11.09 -9.92
CA ILE A 23 2.14 -11.28 -11.21
C ILE A 23 3.66 -11.12 -11.03
N VAL A 24 4.12 -10.03 -10.40
CA VAL A 24 5.55 -9.76 -10.19
C VAL A 24 6.18 -10.83 -9.29
N GLY A 25 5.51 -11.25 -8.22
CA GLY A 25 5.98 -12.29 -7.31
C GLY A 25 6.11 -13.65 -8.00
N SER A 26 5.15 -13.99 -8.86
CA SER A 26 5.18 -15.23 -9.64
C SER A 26 6.33 -15.23 -10.65
N ILE A 27 6.48 -14.14 -11.43
CA ILE A 27 7.57 -14.00 -12.40
C ILE A 27 8.93 -14.03 -11.69
N GLY A 28 9.06 -13.31 -10.58
CA GLY A 28 10.29 -13.27 -9.78
C GLY A 28 10.66 -14.65 -9.22
N SER A 29 9.68 -15.40 -8.71
CA SER A 29 9.88 -16.75 -8.20
C SER A 29 10.36 -17.71 -9.30
N ILE A 30 9.69 -17.70 -10.47
CA ILE A 30 10.09 -18.51 -11.63
C ILE A 30 11.51 -18.16 -12.09
N PHE A 31 11.82 -16.87 -12.20
CA PHE A 31 13.14 -16.42 -12.64
C PHE A 31 14.26 -16.85 -11.69
N LEU A 32 14.03 -16.74 -10.38
CA LEU A 32 14.99 -17.20 -9.37
C LEU A 32 15.16 -18.72 -9.39
N GLU A 33 14.08 -19.48 -9.61
CA GLU A 33 14.14 -20.94 -9.68
C GLU A 33 14.99 -21.40 -10.88
N VAL A 34 14.83 -20.72 -12.02
CA VAL A 34 15.58 -21.01 -13.25
C VAL A 34 17.05 -20.58 -13.15
N LEU A 35 17.35 -19.38 -12.65
CA LEU A 35 18.73 -18.86 -12.64
C LEU A 35 19.57 -19.34 -11.45
N LEU A 36 18.96 -19.56 -10.28
CA LEU A 36 19.67 -19.80 -9.03
C LEU A 36 19.21 -21.08 -8.32
N PRO A 37 19.17 -22.24 -9.00
CA PRO A 37 18.69 -23.49 -8.40
C PRO A 37 19.52 -23.92 -7.18
N ARG A 38 20.80 -23.54 -7.12
CA ARG A 38 21.69 -23.80 -5.97
C ARG A 38 21.46 -22.90 -4.75
N PHE A 39 20.83 -21.74 -4.92
CA PHE A 39 20.59 -20.77 -3.83
C PHE A 39 19.13 -20.73 -3.38
N PHE A 40 18.29 -21.63 -3.91
CA PHE A 40 16.91 -21.81 -3.49
C PHE A 40 16.86 -22.47 -2.10
N SER A 41 17.30 -21.71 -1.10
CA SER A 41 17.01 -22.02 0.30
C SER A 41 15.53 -21.80 0.55
N ALA A 42 14.96 -22.56 1.49
CA ALA A 42 13.55 -22.43 1.87
C ALA A 42 13.15 -21.00 2.31
N LEU A 43 14.11 -20.11 2.61
CA LEU A 43 13.88 -18.74 3.08
C LEU A 43 13.77 -17.70 1.95
N LEU A 44 14.34 -17.98 0.78
CA LEU A 44 14.40 -16.99 -0.32
C LEU A 44 13.01 -16.58 -0.83
N PRO A 45 12.04 -17.50 -1.02
CA PRO A 45 10.69 -17.13 -1.43
C PRO A 45 9.98 -16.25 -0.39
N TYR A 46 10.13 -16.55 0.91
CA TYR A 46 9.56 -15.72 1.98
C TYR A 46 10.10 -14.29 1.93
N ALA A 47 11.41 -14.12 1.73
CA ALA A 47 12.02 -12.79 1.61
C ALA A 47 11.47 -12.02 0.40
N LEU A 48 11.32 -12.68 -0.74
CA LEU A 48 10.75 -12.08 -1.95
C LEU A 48 9.29 -11.63 -1.71
N TRP A 49 8.45 -12.51 -1.18
CA TRP A 49 7.05 -12.20 -0.87
C TRP A 49 6.90 -11.11 0.20
N LEU A 50 7.80 -11.08 1.18
CA LEU A 50 7.85 -10.03 2.19
C LEU A 50 8.15 -8.66 1.57
N VAL A 51 9.20 -8.57 0.73
CA VAL A 51 9.58 -7.29 0.10
C VAL A 51 8.46 -6.81 -0.83
N ILE A 52 7.95 -7.70 -1.69
CA ILE A 52 6.86 -7.37 -2.61
C ILE A 52 5.61 -6.93 -1.84
N GLY A 53 5.28 -7.59 -0.73
CA GLY A 53 4.14 -7.20 0.08
C GLY A 53 4.31 -5.83 0.72
N ILE A 54 5.47 -5.49 1.29
CA ILE A 54 5.72 -4.13 1.83
C ILE A 54 5.51 -3.07 0.74
N TYR A 55 6.11 -3.25 -0.44
CA TYR A 55 5.96 -2.32 -1.56
C TYR A 55 4.51 -2.24 -2.02
N CYS A 56 3.80 -3.36 -2.12
CA CYS A 56 2.38 -3.41 -2.46
C CYS A 56 1.54 -2.60 -1.44
N GLY A 57 1.82 -2.74 -0.14
CA GLY A 57 1.15 -1.98 0.91
C GLY A 57 1.38 -0.48 0.82
N LEU A 58 2.63 -0.06 0.60
CA LEU A 58 3.00 1.35 0.44
C LEU A 58 2.37 1.96 -0.83
N LEU A 59 2.43 1.24 -1.95
CA LEU A 59 1.80 1.64 -3.22
C LEU A 59 0.30 1.77 -3.07
N SER A 60 -0.35 0.79 -2.43
CA SER A 60 -1.80 0.83 -2.18
C SER A 60 -2.18 2.02 -1.31
N PHE A 61 -1.43 2.27 -0.24
CA PHE A 61 -1.67 3.39 0.66
C PHE A 61 -1.51 4.74 -0.05
N GLY A 62 -0.39 4.94 -0.73
CA GLY A 62 -0.10 6.17 -1.46
C GLY A 62 -1.11 6.43 -2.58
N GLY A 63 -1.40 5.42 -3.40
CA GLY A 63 -2.32 5.57 -4.52
C GLY A 63 -3.77 5.75 -4.11
N ALA A 64 -4.23 5.04 -3.08
CA ALA A 64 -5.58 5.22 -2.54
C ALA A 64 -5.75 6.61 -1.91
N GLY A 65 -4.75 7.07 -1.15
CA GLY A 65 -4.73 8.41 -0.58
C GLY A 65 -4.73 9.51 -1.63
N ALA A 66 -3.89 9.39 -2.66
CA ALA A 66 -3.85 10.32 -3.79
C ALA A 66 -5.22 10.42 -4.46
N TRP A 67 -5.81 9.29 -4.84
CA TRP A 67 -7.08 9.28 -5.55
C TRP A 67 -8.26 9.72 -4.68
N ALA A 68 -8.24 9.39 -3.38
CA ALA A 68 -9.25 9.84 -2.43
C ALA A 68 -9.17 11.35 -2.16
N SER A 69 -7.97 11.94 -2.20
CA SER A 69 -7.73 13.37 -2.03
C SER A 69 -8.09 14.23 -3.26
N GLY A 70 -8.53 13.59 -4.35
CA GLY A 70 -8.92 14.27 -5.58
C GLY A 70 -7.82 14.36 -6.65
N HIS A 71 -6.71 13.64 -6.53
CA HIS A 71 -5.78 13.49 -7.65
C HIS A 71 -6.41 12.69 -8.80
N ALA A 72 -6.08 13.07 -10.04
CA ALA A 72 -6.66 12.49 -11.26
C ALA A 72 -6.36 10.98 -11.43
N SER A 73 -5.25 10.49 -10.87
CA SER A 73 -4.86 9.08 -10.94
C SER A 73 -4.23 8.61 -9.62
N PRO A 74 -4.54 7.38 -9.15
CA PRO A 74 -3.85 6.76 -8.01
C PRO A 74 -2.36 6.50 -8.29
N TRP A 75 -1.93 6.45 -9.54
CA TRP A 75 -0.56 6.12 -9.94
C TRP A 75 0.13 7.26 -10.69
N GLY A 76 -0.48 8.45 -10.70
CA GLY A 76 0.04 9.62 -11.42
C GLY A 76 1.26 10.21 -10.72
N TRP A 77 2.44 9.64 -10.94
CA TRP A 77 3.72 10.15 -10.39
C TRP A 77 4.34 11.28 -11.22
N ARG A 78 3.81 11.58 -12.40
CA ARG A 78 4.19 12.72 -13.24
C ARG A 78 3.21 12.79 -14.40
N GLY A 79 2.27 13.71 -14.34
CA GLY A 79 1.42 14.00 -15.48
C GLY A 79 0.91 15.41 -15.25
N LYS A 80 1.29 16.33 -16.16
CA LYS A 80 0.87 17.73 -16.17
C LYS A 80 -0.63 17.83 -15.85
N ILE A 81 -0.97 18.09 -14.60
CA ILE A 81 -2.26 18.64 -14.25
C ILE A 81 -2.10 20.13 -14.53
N PRO A 82 -2.99 20.78 -15.30
CA PRO A 82 -2.92 22.22 -15.51
C PRO A 82 -2.75 22.91 -14.15
N GLU A 83 -1.90 23.94 -14.10
CA GLU A 83 -1.36 24.67 -12.92
C GLU A 83 -2.40 25.17 -11.88
N THR A 84 -3.69 24.88 -12.07
CA THR A 84 -4.80 25.24 -11.21
C THR A 84 -5.12 24.23 -10.10
N GLN A 85 -4.50 23.03 -10.09
CA GLN A 85 -4.65 22.05 -9.01
C GLN A 85 -3.31 21.65 -8.41
N GLY A 86 -2.73 22.57 -7.62
CA GLY A 86 -1.60 22.39 -6.69
C GLY A 86 -0.77 21.12 -6.87
N GLU A 87 0.35 21.26 -7.57
CA GLU A 87 1.50 20.36 -7.52
C GLU A 87 1.95 20.18 -6.06
N GLY A 88 1.41 19.18 -5.39
CA GLY A 88 1.71 18.95 -3.99
C GLY A 88 1.22 17.58 -3.58
N ASP A 89 2.12 16.81 -2.97
CA ASP A 89 1.83 15.48 -2.45
C ASP A 89 0.56 15.53 -1.59
N TRP A 90 -0.38 14.62 -1.81
CA TRP A 90 -1.69 14.62 -1.15
C TRP A 90 -1.58 14.60 0.38
N ILE A 91 -0.45 14.10 0.87
CA ILE A 91 -0.03 14.06 2.27
C ILE A 91 0.02 15.45 2.91
N THR A 92 0.31 16.49 2.14
CA THR A 92 0.40 17.89 2.62
C THR A 92 -0.95 18.60 2.67
N ARG A 93 -2.01 18.01 2.11
CA ARG A 93 -3.32 18.65 2.00
C ARG A 93 -4.09 18.65 3.34
N PRO A 94 -4.94 19.66 3.59
CA PRO A 94 -5.84 19.65 4.74
C PRO A 94 -6.72 18.39 4.73
N GLY A 95 -6.72 17.64 5.85
CA GLY A 95 -7.48 16.40 5.96
C GLY A 95 -6.76 15.13 5.48
N ALA A 96 -5.51 15.21 5.02
CA ALA A 96 -4.70 14.06 4.64
C ALA A 96 -4.66 12.98 5.73
N LYS A 97 -4.49 13.37 7.00
CA LYS A 97 -4.51 12.45 8.15
C LYS A 97 -5.80 11.63 8.24
N ARG A 98 -6.95 12.25 8.01
CA ARG A 98 -8.26 11.57 8.03
C ARG A 98 -8.39 10.60 6.87
N ILE A 99 -7.99 11.02 5.66
CA ILE A 99 -7.99 10.17 4.46
C ILE A 99 -7.04 8.99 4.66
N GLY A 100 -5.78 9.23 5.03
CA GLY A 100 -4.78 8.19 5.27
C GLY A 100 -5.19 7.21 6.36
N THR A 101 -5.80 7.68 7.46
CA THR A 101 -6.35 6.79 8.49
C THR A 101 -7.49 5.93 7.95
N THR A 102 -8.38 6.51 7.14
CA THR A 102 -9.48 5.76 6.51
C THR A 102 -8.93 4.70 5.54
N VAL A 103 -7.95 5.05 4.72
CA VAL A 103 -7.27 4.13 3.80
C VAL A 103 -6.62 2.97 4.55
N ALA A 104 -5.90 3.26 5.65
CA ALA A 104 -5.27 2.22 6.48
C ALA A 104 -6.31 1.27 7.10
N ILE A 105 -7.39 1.81 7.68
CA ILE A 105 -8.46 1.01 8.30
C ILE A 105 -9.16 0.14 7.26
N VAL A 106 -9.59 0.71 6.14
CA VAL A 106 -10.25 -0.04 5.06
C VAL A 106 -9.30 -1.10 4.50
N GLY A 107 -8.03 -0.76 4.31
CA GLY A 107 -7.00 -1.72 3.91
C GLY A 107 -6.90 -2.91 4.85
N MET A 108 -6.82 -2.67 6.17
CA MET A 108 -6.78 -3.75 7.16
C MET A 108 -8.04 -4.62 7.12
N ILE A 109 -9.23 -4.01 7.00
CA ILE A 109 -10.51 -4.74 6.90
C ILE A 109 -10.55 -5.65 5.67
N VAL A 110 -9.84 -5.31 4.60
CA VAL A 110 -9.78 -6.11 3.36
C VAL A 110 -8.66 -7.14 3.41
N ILE A 111 -7.47 -6.75 3.87
CA ILE A 111 -6.27 -7.59 3.90
C ILE A 111 -6.42 -8.74 4.89
N VAL A 112 -6.98 -8.51 6.08
CA VAL A 112 -7.06 -9.55 7.11
C VAL A 112 -7.95 -10.73 6.66
N PRO A 113 -9.20 -10.52 6.18
CA PRO A 113 -10.01 -11.62 5.66
C PRO A 113 -9.39 -12.31 4.45
N LEU A 114 -8.78 -11.56 3.52
CA LEU A 114 -8.09 -12.16 2.38
C LEU A 114 -6.90 -13.01 2.82
N GLY A 115 -6.09 -12.53 3.76
CA GLY A 115 -4.97 -13.27 4.31
C GLY A 115 -5.39 -14.56 5.00
N VAL A 116 -6.45 -14.51 5.80
CA VAL A 116 -7.04 -15.71 6.44
C VAL A 116 -7.58 -16.67 5.38
N LEU A 117 -8.36 -16.18 4.42
CA LEU A 117 -8.96 -17.00 3.37
C LEU A 117 -7.89 -17.71 2.53
N PHE A 118 -6.86 -16.98 2.08
CA PHE A 118 -5.78 -17.57 1.29
C PHE A 118 -4.95 -18.55 2.12
N HIS A 119 -4.66 -18.26 3.38
CA HIS A 119 -3.97 -19.20 4.26
C HIS A 119 -4.74 -20.51 4.44
N LEU A 120 -6.07 -20.44 4.59
CA LEU A 120 -6.93 -21.61 4.72
C LEU A 120 -7.05 -22.43 3.42
N ILE A 121 -6.93 -21.80 2.25
CA ILE A 121 -7.06 -22.47 0.95
C ILE A 121 -5.73 -23.07 0.49
N SER A 122 -4.64 -22.30 0.60
CA SER A 122 -3.34 -22.70 0.03
C SER A 122 -2.49 -23.53 0.99
N HIS A 123 -2.71 -23.38 2.31
CA HIS A 123 -1.80 -23.82 3.36
C HIS A 123 -0.33 -23.35 3.16
N ASP A 124 -0.11 -22.36 2.29
CA ASP A 124 1.23 -21.86 1.95
C ASP A 124 1.59 -20.69 2.87
N GLY A 125 2.70 -20.85 3.61
CA GLY A 125 3.25 -19.81 4.47
C GLY A 125 3.64 -18.53 3.72
N HIS A 126 4.00 -18.62 2.43
CA HIS A 126 4.36 -17.46 1.62
C HIS A 126 3.21 -16.48 1.46
N SER A 127 1.98 -17.00 1.31
CA SER A 127 0.78 -16.17 1.18
C SER A 127 0.51 -15.36 2.45
N LEU A 128 0.64 -16.00 3.63
CA LEU A 128 0.49 -15.33 4.91
C LEU A 128 1.58 -14.24 5.09
N THR A 129 2.84 -14.55 4.78
CA THR A 129 3.94 -13.57 4.81
C THR A 129 3.68 -12.38 3.90
N PHE A 130 3.15 -12.62 2.70
CA PHE A 130 2.74 -11.56 1.78
C PHE A 130 1.66 -10.66 2.41
N PHE A 131 0.54 -11.21 2.89
CA PHE A 131 -0.53 -10.36 3.45
C PHE A 131 -0.11 -9.61 4.72
N VAL A 132 0.68 -10.23 5.60
CA VAL A 132 1.24 -9.58 6.78
C VAL A 132 2.17 -8.42 6.37
N SER A 133 3.02 -8.63 5.36
CA SER A 133 3.91 -7.59 4.87
C SER A 133 3.20 -6.45 4.13
N VAL A 134 2.10 -6.72 3.41
CA VAL A 134 1.21 -5.67 2.86
C VAL A 134 0.61 -4.83 3.99
N MET A 135 0.14 -5.46 5.06
CA MET A 135 -0.38 -4.76 6.23
C MET A 135 0.70 -3.88 6.88
N ILE A 136 1.92 -4.39 7.04
CA ILE A 136 3.07 -3.62 7.53
C ILE A 136 3.33 -2.42 6.60
N GLY A 137 3.35 -2.61 5.29
CA GLY A 137 3.53 -1.52 4.32
C GLY A 137 2.47 -0.42 4.46
N MET A 138 1.19 -0.78 4.63
CA MET A 138 0.11 0.20 4.84
C MET A 138 0.24 0.94 6.18
N ILE A 139 0.61 0.22 7.25
CA ILE A 139 0.85 0.81 8.57
C ILE A 139 2.05 1.77 8.49
N LEU A 140 3.16 1.34 7.89
CA LEU A 140 4.33 2.18 7.67
C LEU A 140 3.98 3.42 6.88
N GLY A 141 3.22 3.31 5.78
CA GLY A 141 2.74 4.46 5.02
C GLY A 141 1.93 5.42 5.89
N ARG A 142 1.03 4.91 6.74
CA ARG A 142 0.24 5.73 7.65
C ARG A 142 1.10 6.44 8.71
N TRP A 143 2.09 5.77 9.28
CA TRP A 143 2.89 6.32 10.38
C TRP A 143 4.04 7.21 9.90
N SER A 144 4.69 6.86 8.80
CA SER A 144 5.84 7.61 8.27
C SER A 144 5.44 8.84 7.46
N LEU A 145 4.30 8.79 6.77
CA LEU A 145 3.91 9.86 5.83
C LEU A 145 2.97 10.88 6.47
N MET A 146 2.19 10.52 7.49
CA MET A 146 1.20 11.47 8.05
C MET A 146 1.82 12.32 9.16
N PRO A 147 1.73 13.66 9.08
CA PRO A 147 2.24 14.53 10.13
C PRO A 147 1.49 14.33 11.46
N ASP A 148 2.24 14.33 12.57
CA ASP A 148 1.69 14.26 13.91
C ASP A 148 1.04 15.59 14.32
N ASP A 149 -0.12 15.51 14.98
CA ASP A 149 -0.84 16.71 15.45
C ASP A 149 -0.07 17.42 16.59
N SER A 150 0.95 16.78 17.16
CA SER A 150 1.83 17.34 18.19
C SER A 150 2.61 18.56 17.68
N ALA A 151 2.93 18.61 16.39
CA ALA A 151 3.60 19.77 15.79
C ALA A 151 2.71 21.02 15.82
N ARG A 152 1.40 20.87 15.60
CA ARG A 152 0.45 21.99 15.57
C ARG A 152 0.13 22.56 16.96
N LEU A 153 0.21 21.74 18.00
CA LEU A 153 -0.04 22.15 19.39
C LEU A 153 1.16 22.85 20.04
N SER A 154 2.36 22.70 19.48
CA SER A 154 3.58 23.31 20.02
C SER A 154 3.70 24.81 19.77
N GLY A 155 2.80 25.42 18.98
CA GLY A 155 2.87 26.83 18.60
C GLY A 155 4.16 27.21 17.86
N ASN A 156 4.96 26.23 17.43
CA ASN A 156 6.22 26.44 16.77
C ASN A 156 6.00 26.37 15.26
N PRO A 157 5.98 27.51 14.53
CA PRO A 157 6.03 27.45 13.09
C PRO A 157 7.45 26.99 12.70
N ILE A 158 7.54 26.13 11.68
CA ILE A 158 8.73 25.78 10.89
C ILE A 158 9.44 24.46 11.31
N ARG A 159 9.26 23.40 10.50
CA ARG A 159 10.14 23.09 9.35
C ARG A 159 9.42 22.19 8.36
#